data_AF-A0A967T0R7-F1
#
_entry.id   AF-A0A967T0R7-F1
#
_cell.length_a   1.000
_cell.length_b   1.000
_cell.length_c   1.000
_cell.angle_alpha   90.00
_cell.angle_beta   90.00
_cell.angle_gamma   90.00
#
_symmetry.space_group_name_H-M   'P 1'
#
loop_
_entity.id
_entity.type
_entity.pdbx_description
1 polymer ?
#
loop_
_entity_poly.entity_id
_entity_poly.type
_entity_poly.pdbx_seq_one_letter_code
_entity_poly.pdbx_strand_id
1 'polypeptide(L)'
;MRALPGVEETALSASAPFHNVVIPNRVRVAEDGADAVEIRAADAWVSPEYFATVGVRLLAGRTVRSDEMFHRLTSGPEPVAIVSRAVARRLFGTDDPIGRRIASQLPGPPARVIGVAEDSRWSSLADEGREPLVYRPLPSAAA
;
A
#
# COMPACT_ATOMS: atom_id res chain seq x y z
N MET A 1 -40.89 17.55 -22.96
CA MET A 1 -41.46 16.20 -23.14
C MET A 1 -40.77 15.48 -24.28
N ARG A 2 -39.82 14.56 -24.00
CA ARG A 2 -39.77 13.17 -24.50
C ARG A 2 -38.42 12.57 -24.12
N ALA A 3 -38.48 11.47 -23.37
CA ALA A 3 -37.37 10.61 -23.01
C ALA A 3 -36.96 9.75 -24.22
N LEU A 4 -35.67 9.40 -24.28
CA LEU A 4 -35.21 8.19 -24.96
C LEU A 4 -34.91 7.12 -23.89
N PRO A 5 -35.42 5.89 -24.05
CA PRO A 5 -35.18 4.77 -23.14
C PRO A 5 -33.88 4.06 -23.48
N GLY A 6 -33.17 3.54 -22.47
CA GLY A 6 -32.08 2.58 -22.69
C GLY A 6 -30.73 2.92 -22.07
N VAL A 7 -30.70 3.37 -20.82
CA VAL A 7 -29.47 3.26 -20.02
C VAL A 7 -29.76 2.32 -18.86
N GLU A 8 -29.53 1.03 -19.11
CA GLU A 8 -29.21 0.06 -18.07
C GLU A 8 -27.81 0.40 -17.55
N GLU A 9 -27.68 0.53 -16.22
CA GLU A 9 -26.46 0.69 -15.44
C GLU A 9 -25.28 1.44 -16.07
N THR A 10 -25.17 2.73 -15.74
CA THR A 10 -23.88 3.44 -15.79
C THR A 10 -23.47 3.81 -14.37
N ALA A 11 -22.77 2.89 -13.69
CA ALA A 11 -21.82 3.30 -12.66
C ALA A 11 -20.62 3.93 -13.39
N LEU A 12 -20.79 5.17 -13.87
CA LEU A 12 -19.71 5.96 -14.43
C LEU A 12 -18.83 6.44 -13.27
N SER A 13 -18.06 5.54 -12.66
CA SER A 13 -16.91 5.99 -11.88
C SER A 13 -15.86 6.41 -12.90
N ALA A 14 -15.92 7.66 -13.32
CA ALA A 14 -14.76 8.37 -13.82
C ALA A 14 -13.80 8.54 -12.62
N SER A 15 -13.24 7.44 -12.13
CA SER A 15 -12.21 7.50 -11.13
C SER A 15 -11.02 8.15 -11.83
N ALA A 16 -10.62 9.34 -11.37
CA ALA A 16 -9.25 9.76 -11.59
C ALA A 16 -8.33 8.54 -11.30
N PRO A 17 -7.24 8.33 -12.05
CA PRO A 17 -6.41 7.11 -11.96
C PRO A 17 -5.77 6.87 -10.58
N PHE A 18 -6.08 7.70 -9.60
CA PHE A 18 -5.67 7.65 -8.20
C PHE A 18 -6.72 6.87 -7.37
N HIS A 19 -6.88 5.57 -7.64
CA HIS A 19 -7.53 4.69 -6.67
C HIS A 19 -6.59 4.47 -5.48
N ASN A 20 -6.54 5.44 -4.58
CA ASN A 20 -5.87 5.30 -3.28
C ASN A 20 -6.94 5.20 -2.19
N VAL A 21 -7.16 4.00 -1.68
CA VAL A 21 -7.86 3.87 -0.39
C VAL A 21 -6.79 3.94 0.68
N VAL A 22 -6.85 4.99 1.50
CA VAL A 22 -5.94 5.14 2.64
C VAL A 22 -6.68 4.79 3.92
N ILE A 23 -6.21 3.75 4.59
CA ILE A 23 -6.85 3.19 5.78
C ILE A 23 -5.85 3.25 6.94
N PRO A 24 -6.19 3.89 8.08
CA PRO A 24 -5.39 3.81 9.28
C PRO A 24 -5.21 2.36 9.71
N ASN A 25 -3.98 1.99 9.98
CA ASN A 25 -3.59 0.63 10.30
C ASN A 25 -2.53 0.60 11.40
N ARG A 26 -2.34 -0.57 11.98
CA ARG A 26 -1.18 -0.88 12.81
C ARG A 26 -0.39 -2.00 12.19
N VAL A 27 0.93 -1.80 12.17
CA VAL A 27 1.87 -2.75 11.58
C VAL A 27 2.98 -3.06 12.58
N ARG A 28 3.41 -4.31 12.53
CA ARG A 28 4.54 -4.84 13.28
C ARG A 28 5.44 -5.67 12.37
N VAL A 29 6.67 -5.93 12.78
CA VAL A 29 7.52 -6.94 12.14
C VAL A 29 6.89 -8.32 12.39
N ALA A 30 6.78 -9.14 11.36
CA ALA A 30 6.10 -10.42 11.45
C ALA A 30 6.92 -11.47 12.22
N GLU A 31 8.24 -11.41 12.09
CA GLU A 31 9.20 -12.28 12.76
C GLU A 31 9.35 -11.97 14.25
N ASP A 32 8.94 -10.77 14.69
CA ASP A 32 9.03 -10.37 16.08
C ASP A 32 7.91 -11.04 16.91
N GLY A 33 8.28 -11.44 18.13
CA GLY A 33 7.41 -12.13 19.09
C GLY A 33 6.41 -11.19 19.80
N ALA A 34 6.00 -11.57 21.01
CA ALA A 34 4.99 -10.82 21.78
C ALA A 34 5.38 -9.37 22.08
N ASP A 35 6.68 -9.06 22.17
CA ASP A 35 7.21 -7.73 22.45
C ASP A 35 7.51 -6.90 21.18
N ALA A 36 6.90 -7.27 20.05
CA ALA A 36 7.09 -6.58 18.78
C ALA A 36 6.70 -5.10 18.87
N VAL A 37 7.54 -4.24 18.30
CA VAL A 37 7.19 -2.83 18.12
C VAL A 37 6.03 -2.73 17.14
N GLU A 38 4.95 -2.07 17.58
CA GLU A 38 3.78 -1.79 16.75
C GLU A 38 3.68 -0.29 16.51
N ILE A 39 3.57 0.11 15.24
CA ILE A 39 3.40 1.52 14.86
C ILE A 39 2.08 1.73 14.15
N ARG A 40 1.53 2.93 14.30
CA ARG A 40 0.44 3.41 13.44
C ARG A 40 1.01 3.82 12.09
N ALA A 41 0.40 3.31 11.03
CA ALA A 41 0.72 3.64 9.65
C ALA A 41 -0.57 3.67 8.82
N ALA A 42 -0.55 4.35 7.69
CA ALA A 42 -1.67 4.32 6.75
C ALA A 42 -1.36 3.31 5.63
N ASP A 43 -2.29 2.41 5.34
CA ASP A 43 -2.19 1.54 4.17
C ASP A 43 -2.73 2.28 2.95
N ALA A 44 -1.89 2.47 1.93
CA ALA A 44 -2.28 2.98 0.62
C ALA A 44 -2.30 1.83 -0.38
N TRP A 45 -3.49 1.50 -0.89
CA TRP A 45 -3.62 0.54 -1.97
C TRP A 45 -3.34 1.23 -3.30
N VAL A 46 -2.35 0.75 -4.06
CA VAL A 46 -1.82 1.43 -5.26
C VAL A 46 -1.72 0.49 -6.46
N SER A 47 -1.86 1.06 -7.66
CA SER A 47 -1.53 0.35 -8.91
C SER A 47 -0.02 0.34 -9.15
N PRO A 48 0.50 -0.58 -10.01
CA PRO A 48 1.92 -0.63 -10.34
C PRO A 48 2.49 0.69 -10.88
N GLU A 49 1.67 1.48 -11.58
CA GLU A 49 2.03 2.74 -12.23
C GLU A 49 2.03 3.94 -11.27
N TYR A 50 1.54 3.77 -10.04
CA TYR A 50 1.37 4.85 -9.07
C TYR A 50 2.66 5.62 -8.80
N PHE A 51 3.77 4.91 -8.53
CA PHE A 51 5.04 5.55 -8.18
C PHE A 51 5.61 6.37 -9.34
N ALA A 52 5.47 5.89 -10.58
CA ALA A 52 5.90 6.61 -11.77
C ALA A 52 5.05 7.86 -12.04
N THR A 53 3.76 7.78 -11.72
CA THR A 53 2.78 8.86 -12.01
C THR A 53 2.78 9.95 -10.94
N VAL A 54 2.85 9.58 -9.66
CA VAL A 54 2.79 10.52 -8.52
C VAL A 54 4.16 11.12 -8.20
N GLY A 55 5.24 10.56 -8.78
CA GLY A 55 6.60 11.07 -8.58
C GLY A 55 7.18 10.75 -7.20
N VAL A 56 6.60 9.78 -6.48
CA VAL A 56 7.17 9.29 -5.21
C VAL A 56 8.45 8.52 -5.52
N ARG A 57 9.59 9.04 -5.05
CA ARG A 57 10.88 8.42 -5.29
C ARG A 57 11.08 7.17 -4.43
N LEU A 58 11.45 6.07 -5.07
CA LEU A 58 12.02 4.91 -4.38
C LEU A 58 13.46 5.22 -3.95
N LEU A 59 13.72 5.03 -2.67
CA LEU A 59 15.02 5.21 -2.02
C LEU A 59 15.85 3.92 -2.06
N ALA A 60 15.17 2.77 -1.99
CA ALA A 60 15.79 1.45 -2.05
C ALA A 60 14.79 0.41 -2.59
N GLY A 61 15.32 -0.69 -3.13
CA GLY A 61 14.54 -1.81 -3.64
C GLY A 61 13.89 -1.52 -5.00
N ARG A 62 12.66 -1.97 -5.19
CA ARG A 62 11.94 -1.88 -6.47
C ARG A 62 10.43 -1.71 -6.29
N THR A 63 9.77 -1.33 -7.39
CA THR A 63 8.31 -1.35 -7.46
C THR A 63 7.76 -2.76 -7.61
N VAL A 64 6.44 -2.88 -7.45
CA VAL A 64 5.65 -4.10 -7.62
C VAL A 64 5.62 -4.47 -9.11
N ARG A 65 5.83 -5.75 -9.42
CA ARG A 65 5.67 -6.27 -10.78
C ARG A 65 4.26 -6.82 -10.98
N SER A 66 3.80 -6.88 -12.23
CA SER A 66 2.44 -7.34 -12.57
C SER A 66 2.14 -8.77 -12.09
N ASP A 67 3.15 -9.64 -12.06
CA ASP A 67 3.07 -11.03 -11.57
C ASP A 67 3.05 -11.16 -10.04
N GLU A 68 3.30 -10.07 -9.31
CA GLU A 68 3.29 -9.99 -7.85
C GLU A 68 2.02 -9.31 -7.30
N MET A 69 1.08 -8.95 -8.19
CA MET A 69 -0.19 -8.40 -7.77
C MET A 69 -1.01 -9.47 -7.05
N PHE A 70 -1.56 -9.11 -5.88
CA PHE A 70 -2.29 -10.05 -5.04
C PHE A 70 -3.53 -10.56 -5.76
N HIS A 71 -3.67 -11.89 -5.86
CA HIS A 71 -4.86 -12.51 -6.42
C HIS A 71 -5.83 -12.84 -5.30
N ARG A 72 -7.10 -12.40 -5.42
CA ARG A 72 -8.15 -12.59 -4.40
C ARG A 72 -8.45 -14.07 -4.10
N LEU A 73 -8.10 -14.97 -5.02
CA LEU A 73 -8.21 -16.42 -4.86
C LEU A 73 -6.86 -16.95 -4.39
N THR A 74 -6.84 -17.35 -3.11
CA THR A 74 -5.90 -18.03 -2.18
C THR A 74 -4.57 -18.66 -2.67
N SER A 75 -4.26 -18.68 -3.96
CA SER A 75 -3.02 -19.21 -4.54
C SER A 75 -2.20 -18.12 -5.28
N GLY A 76 -2.31 -16.87 -4.82
CA GLY A 76 -1.56 -15.75 -5.38
C GLY A 76 -0.08 -15.74 -4.96
N PRO A 77 0.73 -14.87 -5.58
CA PRO A 77 2.12 -14.63 -5.15
C PRO A 77 2.18 -14.19 -3.67
N GLU A 78 3.34 -14.39 -3.03
CA GLU A 78 3.58 -13.88 -1.67
C GLU A 78 3.20 -12.39 -1.60
N PRO A 79 2.40 -11.95 -0.62
CA PRO A 79 2.04 -10.55 -0.51
C PRO A 79 3.29 -9.67 -0.38
N VAL A 80 3.35 -8.59 -1.14
CA VAL A 80 4.45 -7.63 -1.10
C VAL A 80 3.97 -6.26 -0.67
N ALA A 81 4.88 -5.47 -0.09
CA ALA A 81 4.62 -4.09 0.30
C ALA A 81 5.85 -3.21 0.03
N ILE A 82 5.60 -1.93 -0.18
CA ILE A 82 6.62 -0.88 -0.19
C ILE A 82 6.34 0.01 1.00
N VAL A 83 7.35 0.39 1.77
CA VAL A 83 7.17 1.17 3.00
C VAL A 83 7.79 2.55 2.86
N SER A 84 7.25 3.56 3.53
CA SER A 84 7.94 4.85 3.61
C SER A 84 9.19 4.75 4.48
N ARG A 85 10.14 5.69 4.30
CA ARG A 85 11.32 5.79 5.18
C ARG A 85 10.94 5.92 6.66
N ALA A 86 9.86 6.63 6.97
CA ALA A 86 9.35 6.76 8.33
C ALA A 86 8.92 5.40 8.91
N VAL A 87 8.27 4.54 8.13
CA VAL A 87 7.96 3.16 8.55
C VAL A 87 9.25 2.37 8.75
N ALA A 88 10.19 2.44 7.80
CA ALA A 88 11.47 1.73 7.89
C ALA A 88 12.17 2.01 9.23
N ARG A 89 12.35 3.30 9.57
CA ARG A 89 13.02 3.73 10.79
C ARG A 89 12.25 3.40 12.06
N ARG A 90 10.94 3.67 12.09
CA ARG A 90 10.15 3.52 13.32
C ARG A 90 9.86 2.06 13.64
N LEU A 91 9.68 1.22 12.61
CA LEU A 91 9.32 -0.18 12.80
C LEU A 91 10.56 -1.08 12.88
N PHE A 92 11.56 -0.86 12.02
CA PHE A 92 12.72 -1.76 11.90
C PHE A 92 13.99 -1.19 12.53
N GLY A 93 14.00 0.08 12.93
CA GLY A 93 15.20 0.76 13.43
C GLY A 93 16.27 1.02 12.36
N THR A 94 15.95 0.81 11.08
CA THR A 94 16.89 0.89 9.95
C THR A 94 16.22 1.42 8.69
N ASP A 95 17.01 1.98 7.76
CA ASP A 95 16.55 2.38 6.43
C ASP A 95 16.58 1.21 5.41
N ASP A 96 17.04 0.02 5.83
CA ASP A 96 17.11 -1.19 4.99
C ASP A 96 16.23 -2.35 5.52
N PRO A 97 14.89 -2.27 5.38
CA PRO A 97 13.96 -3.32 5.77
C PRO A 97 13.70 -4.36 4.66
N ILE A 98 14.39 -4.27 3.51
CA ILE A 98 14.06 -5.07 2.33
C ILE A 98 14.22 -6.56 2.64
N GLY A 99 13.23 -7.37 2.23
CA GLY A 99 13.19 -8.80 2.48
C GLY A 99 12.55 -9.20 3.81
N ARG A 100 12.44 -8.28 4.78
CA ARG A 100 11.70 -8.52 6.04
C ARG A 100 10.19 -8.50 5.80
N ARG A 101 9.43 -9.07 6.72
CA ARG A 101 7.97 -9.12 6.62
C ARG A 101 7.28 -8.21 7.64
N ILE A 102 6.22 -7.56 7.19
CA ILE A 102 5.31 -6.80 8.06
C ILE A 102 3.99 -7.56 8.21
N ALA A 103 3.53 -7.69 9.44
CA ALA A 103 2.17 -8.12 9.76
C ALA A 103 1.32 -6.89 10.05
N SER A 104 0.03 -6.98 9.71
CA SER A 104 -0.97 -5.97 10.02
C SER A 104 -1.98 -6.53 11.02
N GLN A 105 -2.65 -5.65 11.77
CA GLN A 105 -3.85 -6.00 12.53
C GLN A 105 -5.02 -6.46 11.63
N LEU A 106 -5.00 -6.14 10.33
CA LEU A 106 -5.98 -6.59 9.35
C LEU A 106 -5.71 -8.06 8.98
N PRO A 107 -6.77 -8.89 8.76
CA PRO A 107 -6.60 -10.29 8.38
C PRO A 107 -5.80 -10.44 7.07
N GLY A 108 -4.82 -11.34 7.08
CA GLY A 108 -4.05 -11.69 5.89
C GLY A 108 -2.66 -12.23 6.22
N PRO A 109 -1.95 -12.82 5.25
CA PRO A 109 -0.56 -13.19 5.44
C PRO A 109 0.32 -11.94 5.61
N PRO A 110 1.45 -12.04 6.33
CA PRO A 110 2.45 -10.99 6.34
C PRO A 110 2.92 -10.63 4.93
N ALA A 111 3.21 -9.36 4.70
CA ALA A 111 3.73 -8.87 3.43
C ALA A 111 5.24 -8.67 3.49
N ARG A 112 5.97 -9.14 2.47
CA ARG A 112 7.40 -8.90 2.34
C ARG A 112 7.66 -7.49 1.84
N VAL A 113 8.57 -6.77 2.50
CA VAL A 113 9.00 -5.45 2.08
C VAL A 113 9.92 -5.58 0.87
N ILE A 114 9.56 -4.97 -0.26
CA ILE A 114 10.32 -5.02 -1.52
C ILE A 114 10.92 -3.68 -1.93
N GLY A 115 10.56 -2.61 -1.23
CA GLY A 115 11.06 -1.27 -1.50
C GLY A 115 10.82 -0.30 -0.35
N VAL A 116 11.61 0.77 -0.37
CA VAL A 116 11.46 1.91 0.53
C VAL A 116 11.22 3.16 -0.30
N ALA A 117 10.11 3.84 -0.06
CA ALA A 117 9.75 5.11 -0.68
C ALA A 117 10.15 6.29 0.22
N GLU A 118 10.35 7.45 -0.40
CA GLU A 118 10.41 8.69 0.37
C GLU A 118 9.09 8.96 1.10
N ASP A 119 9.17 9.75 2.16
CA ASP A 119 7.99 10.06 2.95
C ASP A 119 7.06 11.01 2.21
N SER A 120 5.83 10.56 1.97
CA SER A 120 4.78 11.36 1.33
C SER A 120 4.06 12.23 2.36
N ARG A 121 3.64 13.44 1.96
CA ARG A 121 2.73 14.28 2.73
C ARG A 121 1.30 13.89 2.38
N TRP A 122 0.74 12.91 3.09
CA TRP A 122 -0.55 12.33 2.72
C TRP A 122 -1.75 12.89 3.51
N SER A 123 -1.57 13.39 4.73
CA SER A 123 -2.67 14.03 5.47
C SER A 123 -2.24 15.34 6.13
N SER A 124 -3.22 16.26 6.17
CA SER A 124 -3.30 17.56 6.85
C SER A 124 -2.01 18.25 7.31
N LEU A 125 -1.90 19.53 6.94
CA LEU A 125 -0.97 20.55 7.45
C LEU A 125 -0.95 20.72 9.01
N ALA A 126 -1.62 19.86 9.77
CA ALA A 126 -1.78 19.94 11.22
C ALA A 126 -0.85 19.01 12.03
N ASP A 127 -0.19 18.03 11.39
CA ASP A 127 0.79 17.16 12.05
C ASP A 127 2.13 17.33 11.32
N GLU A 128 3.11 17.96 11.96
CA GLU A 128 4.44 18.25 11.39
C GLU A 128 5.29 16.98 11.12
N GLY A 129 4.69 15.80 11.24
CA GLY A 129 5.30 14.50 10.98
C GLY A 129 4.96 13.96 9.60
N ARG A 130 5.99 13.68 8.80
CA ARG A 130 5.92 12.73 7.67
C ARG A 130 5.21 11.44 8.12
N GLU A 131 4.04 11.16 7.56
CA GLU A 131 3.21 10.04 8.00
C GLU A 131 3.82 8.70 7.58
N PRO A 132 3.87 7.70 8.48
CA PRO A 132 4.25 6.34 8.11
C PRO A 132 3.22 5.77 7.12
N LEU A 133 3.64 5.47 5.89
CA LEU A 133 2.81 4.88 4.85
C LEU A 133 3.30 3.50 4.46
N VAL A 134 2.36 2.59 4.25
CA VAL A 134 2.58 1.25 3.69
C VAL A 134 1.81 1.17 2.38
N TYR A 135 2.53 1.03 1.28
CA TYR A 135 1.95 0.86 -0.05
C TYR A 135 1.74 -0.62 -0.34
N ARG A 136 0.49 -0.98 -0.64
CA ARG A 136 0.08 -2.34 -0.98
C ARG A 136 -0.41 -2.39 -2.42
N PRO A 137 -0.03 -3.39 -3.22
CA PRO A 137 -0.59 -3.58 -4.54
C PRO A 137 -2.10 -3.76 -4.45
N LEU A 138 -2.86 -3.07 -5.31
CA LEU A 138 -4.26 -3.41 -5.53
C LEU A 138 -4.39 -4.87 -5.93
N PRO A 139 -5.44 -5.57 -5.44
CA PRO A 139 -5.72 -6.92 -5.92
C PRO A 139 -6.00 -6.86 -7.42
N SER A 140 -5.45 -7.81 -8.18
CA SER A 140 -5.80 -7.93 -9.59
C SER A 140 -7.29 -8.30 -9.72
N ALA A 141 -8.04 -7.53 -10.51
CA ALA A 141 -9.33 -7.99 -11.01
C ALA A 141 -9.03 -8.99 -12.12
N ALA A 142 -9.13 -10.29 -11.80
CA ALA A 142 -9.07 -11.31 -12.84
C ALA A 142 -10.15 -11.04 -13.89
N ALA A 143 -9.75 -11.05 -15.16
CA ALA A 143 -10.66 -11.12 -16.31
C ALA A 143 -11.32 -12.51 -16.40
#